data_AF-A0A747KB81-F1
#
_entry.id   AF-A0A747KB81-F1
#
_cell.length_a   1.000
_cell.length_b   1.000
_cell.length_c   1.000
_cell.angle_alpha   90.00
_cell.angle_beta   90.00
_cell.angle_gamma   90.00
#
_symmetry.space_group_name_H-M   'P 1'
#
loop_
_entity.id
_entity.type
_entity.pdbx_description
1 polymer ?
#
loop_
_entity_poly.entity_id
_entity_poly.type
_entity_poly.pdbx_seq_one_letter_code
_entity_poly.pdbx_strand_id
1 'polypeptide(L)'
;MPAYAIYDAIEQRKEDVSVLRTMREEEEAELSEWFARSIKPRFIQDAVLSALSGKADKAAVNNAFDVCRIEEIAAEFIQNLSDEIARQQQKINAKFND
;
A
#
# COMPACT_ATOMS: atom_id res chain seq x y z
N MET A 1 -12.41 31.62 -36.24
CA MET A 1 -11.39 30.89 -35.47
C MET A 1 -12.01 30.07 -34.32
N PRO A 2 -12.81 29.01 -34.58
CA PRO A 2 -13.38 28.15 -33.52
C PRO A 2 -12.62 26.82 -33.34
N ALA A 3 -11.77 26.43 -34.30
CA ALA A 3 -11.05 25.14 -34.27
C ALA A 3 -9.98 25.08 -33.17
N TYR A 4 -9.30 26.20 -32.89
CA TYR A 4 -8.31 26.30 -31.81
C TYR A 4 -8.96 26.27 -30.42
N ALA A 5 -10.12 26.91 -30.24
CA ALA A 5 -10.84 26.90 -28.95
C ALA A 5 -11.30 25.50 -28.55
N ILE A 6 -11.66 24.64 -29.51
CA ILE A 6 -12.00 23.24 -29.25
C ILE A 6 -10.74 22.44 -28.89
N TYR A 7 -9.61 22.73 -29.55
CA TYR A 7 -8.32 22.09 -29.27
C TYR A 7 -7.82 22.43 -27.85
N ASP A 8 -7.82 23.73 -27.50
CA ASP A 8 -7.42 24.23 -26.18
C ASP A 8 -8.29 23.62 -25.07
N ALA A 9 -9.61 23.48 -25.29
CA ALA A 9 -10.51 22.86 -24.31
C ALA A 9 -10.28 21.35 -24.15
N ILE A 10 -9.85 20.65 -25.19
CA ILE A 10 -9.47 19.23 -25.12
C ILE A 10 -8.12 19.07 -24.40
N GLU A 11 -7.19 19.98 -24.65
CA GLU A 11 -5.85 19.98 -24.05
C GLU A 11 -5.93 20.28 -22.55
N GLN A 12 -6.70 21.30 -22.15
CA GLN A 12 -6.99 21.58 -20.74
C GLN A 12 -7.64 20.39 -20.02
N ARG A 13 -8.62 19.72 -20.64
CA ARG A 13 -9.23 18.50 -20.05
C ARG A 13 -8.22 17.36 -19.87
N LYS A 14 -7.25 17.22 -20.78
CA LYS A 14 -6.20 16.20 -20.64
C LYS A 14 -5.23 16.54 -19.52
N GLU A 15 -4.87 17.81 -19.39
CA GLU A 15 -4.06 18.32 -18.28
C GLU A 15 -4.77 18.10 -16.94
N ASP A 16 -6.06 18.44 -16.84
CA ASP A 16 -6.87 18.22 -15.63
C ASP A 16 -6.95 16.74 -15.24
N VAL A 17 -7.17 15.84 -16.22
CA VAL A 17 -7.18 14.38 -15.98
C VAL A 17 -5.80 13.88 -15.56
N SER A 18 -4.73 14.43 -16.14
CA SER A 18 -3.36 14.08 -15.77
C SER A 18 -3.04 14.52 -14.34
N VAL A 19 -3.41 15.74 -13.96
CA VAL A 19 -3.21 16.27 -12.60
C VAL A 19 -3.98 15.44 -11.58
N LEU A 20 -5.26 15.13 -11.85
CA LEU A 20 -6.07 14.27 -10.99
C LEU A 20 -5.49 12.86 -10.83
N ARG A 21 -4.88 12.33 -11.89
CA ARG A 21 -4.20 11.04 -11.83
C ARG A 21 -2.94 11.10 -10.98
N THR A 22 -2.10 12.13 -11.15
CA THR A 22 -0.89 12.31 -10.35
C THR A 22 -1.21 12.52 -8.87
N MET A 23 -2.21 13.34 -8.55
CA MET A 23 -2.66 13.50 -7.16
C MET A 23 -3.14 12.18 -6.56
N ARG A 24 -3.84 11.34 -7.33
CA ARG A 24 -4.22 10.00 -6.87
C ARG A 24 -3.02 9.09 -6.64
N GLU A 25 -2.05 9.09 -7.55
CA GLU A 25 -0.84 8.27 -7.40
C GLU A 25 -0.01 8.71 -6.17
N GLU A 26 0.05 10.02 -5.89
CA GLU A 26 0.69 10.57 -4.68
C GLU A 26 -0.05 10.18 -3.40
N GLU A 27 -1.38 10.33 -3.36
CA GLU A 27 -2.21 9.92 -2.21
C GLU A 27 -2.08 8.41 -1.91
N GLU A 28 -2.03 7.57 -2.95
CA GLU A 28 -1.82 6.12 -2.79
C GLU A 28 -0.44 5.82 -2.17
N ALA A 29 0.60 6.50 -2.65
CA ALA A 29 1.96 6.32 -2.15
C ALA A 29 2.09 6.78 -0.68
N GLU A 30 1.50 7.93 -0.33
CA GLU A 30 1.50 8.43 1.06
C GLU A 30 0.75 7.48 2.01
N LEU A 31 -0.42 6.98 1.59
CA LEU A 31 -1.18 6.00 2.37
C LEU A 31 -0.41 4.69 2.54
N SER A 32 0.20 4.19 1.47
CA SER A 32 1.00 2.96 1.54
C SER A 32 2.18 3.12 2.48
N GLU A 33 2.93 4.22 2.38
CA GLU A 33 4.06 4.48 3.26
C GLU A 33 3.61 4.57 4.73
N TRP A 34 2.47 5.22 4.98
CA TRP A 34 1.91 5.30 6.31
C TRP A 34 1.50 3.93 6.88
N PHE A 35 0.87 3.08 6.06
CA PHE A 35 0.52 1.71 6.45
C PHE A 35 1.76 0.84 6.69
N ALA A 36 2.75 0.90 5.81
CA ALA A 36 3.98 0.10 5.90
C ALA A 36 4.77 0.43 7.17
N ARG A 37 4.83 1.72 7.56
CA ARG A 37 5.46 2.15 8.82
C ARG A 37 4.65 1.74 10.06
N SER A 38 3.34 1.56 9.91
CA SER A 38 2.44 1.20 11.01
C SER A 38 2.45 -0.31 11.31
N ILE A 39 2.59 -1.14 10.28
CA ILE A 39 2.63 -2.60 10.42
C ILE A 39 4.06 -3.04 10.71
N LYS A 40 4.36 -3.35 11.96
CA LYS A 40 5.68 -3.87 12.36
C LYS A 40 5.81 -5.36 12.04
N PRO A 41 6.97 -5.85 11.54
CA PRO A 41 7.23 -7.28 11.31
C PRO A 41 6.94 -8.16 12.54
N ARG A 42 7.15 -7.62 13.75
CA ARG A 42 6.84 -8.31 15.01
C ARG A 42 5.36 -8.72 15.15
N PHE A 43 4.42 -8.00 14.54
CA PHE A 43 3.02 -8.39 14.56
C PHE A 43 2.79 -9.72 13.81
N ILE A 44 3.53 -9.96 12.73
CA ILE A 44 3.48 -11.22 11.99
C ILE A 44 4.07 -12.34 12.85
N GLN A 45 5.20 -12.08 13.51
CA GLN A 45 5.81 -13.04 14.44
C GLN A 45 4.85 -13.42 15.58
N ASP A 46 4.19 -12.44 16.20
CA ASP A 46 3.20 -12.68 17.26
C ASP A 46 1.99 -13.48 16.75
N ALA A 47 1.51 -13.19 15.53
CA ALA A 47 0.44 -13.96 14.90
C ALA A 47 0.86 -15.43 14.66
N VAL A 48 2.10 -15.67 14.22
CA VAL A 48 2.64 -17.02 14.03
C VAL A 48 2.81 -17.75 15.36
N LEU A 49 3.31 -17.07 16.39
CA LEU A 49 3.41 -17.63 17.75
C LEU A 49 2.04 -18.03 18.29
N SER A 50 1.02 -17.20 18.07
CA SER A 50 -0.35 -17.51 18.48
C SER A 50 -0.90 -18.72 17.71
N ALA A 51 -0.70 -18.79 16.39
CA ALA A 51 -1.22 -19.87 15.55
C ALA A 51 -0.52 -21.22 15.79
N LEU A 52 0.76 -21.20 16.17
CA LEU A 52 1.57 -22.39 16.45
C LEU A 52 1.65 -22.74 17.95
N SER A 53 0.88 -22.06 18.79
CA SER A 53 0.84 -22.31 20.22
C SER A 53 0.60 -23.78 20.53
N GLY A 54 1.48 -24.38 21.35
CA GLY A 54 1.44 -25.80 21.73
C GLY A 54 1.90 -26.79 20.64
N LYS A 55 2.24 -26.32 19.43
CA LYS A 55 2.72 -27.15 18.31
C LYS A 55 4.19 -26.92 17.99
N ALA A 56 4.70 -25.72 18.23
CA ALA A 56 6.09 -25.36 18.04
C ALA A 56 6.66 -24.71 19.30
N ASP A 57 7.94 -24.93 19.56
CA ASP A 57 8.66 -24.22 20.62
C ASP A 57 8.76 -22.73 20.27
N LYS A 58 8.48 -21.86 21.25
CA LYS A 58 8.54 -20.40 21.07
C LYS A 58 9.93 -19.93 20.61
N ALA A 59 11.00 -20.53 21.13
CA ALA A 59 12.36 -20.21 20.74
C ALA A 59 12.63 -20.59 19.28
N ALA A 60 12.08 -21.70 18.79
CA ALA A 60 12.23 -22.09 17.40
C ALA A 60 11.58 -21.08 16.44
N VAL A 61 10.38 -20.58 16.78
CA VAL A 61 9.70 -19.53 15.99
C VAL A 61 10.50 -18.22 16.05
N ASN A 62 10.94 -17.79 17.23
CA ASN A 62 11.74 -16.57 17.36
C ASN A 62 13.04 -16.63 16.53
N ASN A 63 13.79 -17.74 16.66
CA ASN A 63 15.03 -17.92 15.91
C ASN A 63 14.80 -17.91 14.40
N ALA A 64 13.65 -18.38 13.92
CA ALA A 64 13.31 -18.33 12.49
C ALA A 64 13.07 -16.89 12.01
N PHE A 65 12.44 -16.05 12.84
CA PHE A 65 12.22 -14.63 12.54
C PHE A 65 13.48 -13.77 12.69
N ASP A 66 14.47 -14.19 13.49
CA ASP A 66 15.77 -13.52 13.62
C ASP A 66 16.71 -13.79 12.42
N VAL A 67 16.33 -14.65 11.47
CA VAL A 67 17.08 -14.87 10.23
C VAL A 67 16.85 -13.69 9.29
N CYS A 68 17.91 -12.99 8.86
CA CYS A 68 17.80 -11.80 8.00
C CYS A 68 16.89 -12.00 6.77
N ARG A 69 16.97 -13.17 6.12
CA ARG A 69 16.12 -13.49 4.97
C ARG A 69 14.62 -13.48 5.30
N ILE A 70 14.23 -13.94 6.49
CA ILE A 70 12.83 -13.94 6.93
C ILE A 70 12.39 -12.52 7.29
N GLU A 71 13.26 -11.72 7.91
CA GLU A 71 12.99 -10.30 8.15
C GLU A 71 12.76 -9.53 6.84
N GLU A 72 13.59 -9.74 5.83
CA GLU A 72 13.45 -9.16 4.49
C GLU A 72 12.13 -9.55 3.84
N ILE A 73 11.79 -10.85 3.84
CA ILE A 73 10.52 -11.34 3.30
C ILE A 73 9.32 -10.74 4.04
N ALA A 74 9.40 -10.62 5.37
CA ALA A 74 8.35 -10.01 6.16
C ALA A 74 8.17 -8.53 5.81
N ALA A 75 9.27 -7.80 5.60
CA ALA A 75 9.24 -6.40 5.20
C ALA A 75 8.63 -6.22 3.80
N GLU A 76 9.04 -7.05 2.82
CA GLU A 76 8.45 -7.06 1.47
C GLU A 76 6.95 -7.39 1.51
N PHE A 77 6.56 -8.37 2.31
CA PHE A 77 5.15 -8.70 2.50
C PHE A 77 4.35 -7.53 3.08
N ILE A 78 4.90 -6.85 4.08
CA ILE A 78 4.26 -5.67 4.69
C ILE A 78 4.10 -4.55 3.67
N GLN A 79 5.13 -4.29 2.85
CA GLN A 79 5.06 -3.27 1.81
C GLN A 79 3.97 -3.61 0.79
N ASN A 80 3.97 -4.82 0.24
CA ASN A 80 2.96 -5.27 -0.72
C ASN A 80 1.53 -5.22 -0.15
N LEU A 81 1.37 -5.62 1.12
CA LEU A 81 0.09 -5.54 1.81
C LEU A 81 -0.37 -4.08 1.97
N SER A 82 0.55 -3.19 2.32
CA SER A 82 0.29 -1.76 2.50
C SER A 82 -0.11 -1.09 1.19
N ASP A 83 0.60 -1.40 0.10
CA ASP A 83 0.26 -0.93 -1.25
C ASP A 83 -1.15 -1.37 -1.64
N GLU A 84 -1.49 -2.64 -1.42
CA GLU A 84 -2.82 -3.15 -1.78
C GLU A 84 -3.92 -2.53 -0.90
N ILE A 85 -3.69 -2.35 0.40
CA ILE A 85 -4.65 -1.66 1.28
C ILE A 85 -4.85 -0.21 0.82
N ALA A 86 -3.78 0.52 0.49
CA ALA A 86 -3.86 1.88 0.00
C ALA A 86 -4.68 1.99 -1.30
N ARG A 87 -4.42 1.09 -2.27
CA ARG A 87 -5.21 0.99 -3.51
C ARG A 87 -6.69 0.77 -3.24
N GLN A 88 -7.02 -0.16 -2.35
CA GLN A 88 -8.42 -0.47 -2.06
C GLN A 88 -9.09 0.68 -1.28
N GLN A 89 -8.38 1.33 -0.36
CA GLN A 89 -8.87 2.50 0.36
C GLN A 89 -9.17 3.66 -0.60
N GLN A 90 -8.29 3.92 -1.56
CA GLN A 90 -8.51 4.96 -2.56
C GLN A 90 -9.70 4.65 -3.47
N LYS A 91 -9.87 3.40 -3.93
CA LYS A 91 -11.05 2.97 -4.68
C LYS A 91 -12.34 3.20 -3.91
N ILE A 92 -12.32 2.97 -2.59
CA ILE A 92 -13.47 3.24 -1.72
C ILE A 92 -13.72 4.75 -1.63
N ASN A 93 -12.70 5.55 -1.35
CA ASN A 93 -12.83 7.01 -1.26
C ASN A 93 -13.36 7.63 -2.57
N ALA A 94 -12.90 7.13 -3.72
CA ALA A 94 -13.38 7.59 -5.03
C ALA A 94 -14.88 7.31 -5.24
N LYS A 95 -15.40 6.17 -4.73
CA LYS A 95 -16.84 5.85 -4.82
C LYS A 95 -17.74 6.75 -3.97
N PHE A 96 -17.19 7.42 -2.96
CA PHE A 96 -17.94 8.35 -2.10
C PHE A 96 -17.85 9.81 -2.58
N ASN A 97 -16.99 10.10 -3.56
CA ASN A 97 -16.80 11.43 -4.14
C ASN A 97 -17.51 11.62 -5.49
N ASP A 98 -18.16 10.57 -6.03
CA ASP A 98 -19.10 10.63 -7.16
C ASP A 98 -20.55 10.81 -6.67
#